data_AF-A0A1Y6ML77-F1
#
_entry.id   AF-A0A1Y6ML77-F1
#
_cell.length_a   1.000
_cell.length_b   1.000
_cell.length_c   1.000
_cell.angle_alpha   90.00
_cell.angle_beta   90.00
_cell.angle_gamma   90.00
#
_symmetry.space_group_name_H-M   'P 1'
#
loop_
_entity.id
_entity.type
_entity.pdbx_description
1 polymer ?
#
loop_
_entity_poly.entity_id
_entity_poly.type
_entity_poly.pdbx_seq_one_letter_code
_entity_poly.pdbx_strand_id
1 'polypeptide(L)'
;MMYKLLALDLDGTVLTDNHTIHPNVKVAIQEISKKYHVVIVTGRHHTAAYPYYLELGLTAPIICCNGTYIYDYQTNQVLTHNAINKLQALRFIDLAKEHQMKLVMYTSNAMVYSHDNPITYMHTLKEWSLKYPLSQRPKIYQIDDFKALAATEEYIWKFVVEGDSSSIECFKNHPWVNANFNGERSWSNRIDFAAKGNSKGKLLAEYVANLGFQPSQVIAIGDNHNDISMIRYAGLGVAMLNADDTVKSYAQMICKTDNNQDGIAHLTRQKLKDKTMTKPMIQIALDQTNLPAAIDVANNVESYVDVIEIGTILAFAEGMKAVSTLRKNHPDHILVCDMKTTDGGAILARMAFEAGANWITVSAAAHIATIEACKNVADEFDGEIQIEIYGNWTMEDAQAWVDLGVTQAIYHRSRDAELAGVGWTDEDLVKMRALSELGLELSITGGIVPEDLHLFEGIKAKTFIAGRALAGEKGQETAEALKAQINRYWN
;
A
#
# COMPACT_ATOMS: atom_id res chain seq x y z
N MET A 1 6.42 10.39 3.85
CA MET A 1 7.26 9.95 2.71
C MET A 1 6.38 9.33 1.64
N MET A 2 6.67 9.60 0.37
CA MET A 2 5.91 9.03 -0.77
C MET A 2 6.71 7.89 -1.39
N TYR A 3 6.21 6.66 -1.27
CA TYR A 3 6.76 5.49 -1.95
C TYR A 3 6.42 5.53 -3.44
N LYS A 4 7.27 4.92 -4.27
CA LYS A 4 7.12 4.85 -5.73
C LYS A 4 7.18 3.44 -6.28
N LEU A 5 7.86 2.53 -5.57
CA LEU A 5 8.10 1.17 -6.03
C LEU A 5 7.75 0.14 -4.96
N LEU A 6 7.07 -0.94 -5.39
CA LEU A 6 6.75 -2.11 -4.58
C LEU A 6 7.49 -3.33 -5.17
N ALA A 7 8.44 -3.87 -4.42
CA ALA A 7 9.15 -5.11 -4.73
C ALA A 7 8.54 -6.28 -3.96
N LEU A 8 8.20 -7.35 -4.68
CA LEU A 8 7.49 -8.51 -4.12
C LEU A 8 8.24 -9.81 -4.42
N ASP A 9 8.53 -10.59 -3.39
CA ASP A 9 8.80 -12.01 -3.60
C ASP A 9 7.50 -12.78 -3.98
N LEU A 10 7.65 -13.98 -4.55
CA LEU A 10 6.54 -14.87 -4.88
C LEU A 10 6.29 -15.92 -3.80
N ASP A 11 7.21 -16.85 -3.61
CA ASP A 11 6.96 -18.10 -2.88
C ASP A 11 7.00 -17.88 -1.37
N GLY A 12 5.88 -18.06 -0.67
CA GLY A 12 5.81 -17.73 0.76
C GLY A 12 5.50 -16.26 1.04
N THR A 13 5.31 -15.46 -0.02
CA THR A 13 4.96 -14.03 0.06
C THR A 13 3.66 -13.72 -0.68
N VAL A 14 3.68 -13.60 -2.01
CA VAL A 14 2.46 -13.37 -2.82
C VAL A 14 1.69 -14.66 -3.04
N LEU A 15 2.40 -15.79 -3.09
CA LEU A 15 1.83 -17.12 -3.29
C LEU A 15 1.49 -17.77 -1.95
N THR A 16 0.28 -18.29 -1.87
CA THR A 16 -0.18 -19.18 -0.80
C THR A 16 0.62 -20.48 -0.80
N ASP A 17 0.45 -21.30 0.24
CA ASP A 17 1.08 -22.62 0.33
C ASP A 17 0.63 -23.58 -0.78
N ASN A 18 -0.50 -23.28 -1.42
CA ASN A 18 -1.01 -24.00 -2.59
C ASN A 18 -0.50 -23.46 -3.93
N HIS A 19 0.47 -22.53 -3.90
CA HIS A 19 1.04 -21.85 -5.07
C HIS A 19 0.01 -21.10 -5.92
N THR A 20 -1.02 -20.56 -5.28
CA THR A 20 -2.05 -19.68 -5.87
C THR A 20 -1.95 -18.26 -5.30
N ILE A 21 -2.61 -17.29 -5.92
CA ILE A 21 -2.66 -15.90 -5.41
C ILE A 21 -3.98 -15.67 -4.70
N HIS A 22 -3.94 -15.16 -3.47
CA HIS A 22 -5.16 -14.78 -2.75
C HIS A 22 -5.95 -13.71 -3.54
N PRO A 23 -7.28 -13.83 -3.73
CA PRO A 23 -8.05 -12.91 -4.57
C PRO A 23 -7.90 -11.44 -4.20
N ASN A 24 -7.94 -11.11 -2.90
CA ASN A 24 -7.76 -9.73 -2.42
C ASN A 24 -6.35 -9.19 -2.72
N VAL A 25 -5.32 -10.04 -2.63
CA VAL A 25 -3.93 -9.66 -2.92
C VAL A 25 -3.78 -9.39 -4.42
N LYS A 26 -4.36 -10.26 -5.26
CA LYS A 26 -4.40 -10.05 -6.72
C LYS A 26 -5.04 -8.71 -7.08
N VAL A 27 -6.24 -8.44 -6.58
CA VAL A 27 -6.97 -7.19 -6.86
C VAL A 27 -6.15 -5.98 -6.40
N ALA A 28 -5.62 -6.01 -5.18
CA ALA A 28 -4.83 -4.90 -4.66
C ALA A 28 -3.55 -4.65 -5.45
N ILE A 29 -2.84 -5.69 -5.90
CA ILE A 29 -1.65 -5.55 -6.74
C ILE A 29 -2.02 -5.01 -8.13
N GLN A 30 -3.11 -5.49 -8.74
CA GLN A 30 -3.60 -5.00 -10.02
C GLN A 30 -4.05 -3.53 -9.96
N GLU A 31 -4.63 -3.09 -8.83
CA GLU A 31 -5.00 -1.70 -8.61
C GLU A 31 -3.76 -0.83 -8.45
N ILE A 32 -2.79 -1.29 -7.65
CA ILE A 32 -1.59 -0.49 -7.35
C ILE A 32 -0.62 -0.42 -8.52
N SER A 33 -0.54 -1.44 -9.36
CA SER A 33 0.33 -1.48 -10.54
C SER A 33 -0.05 -0.45 -11.61
N LYS A 34 -1.28 0.09 -11.57
CA LYS A 34 -1.72 1.18 -12.45
C LYS A 34 -1.06 2.52 -12.12
N LYS A 35 -0.52 2.67 -10.90
CA LYS A 35 -0.10 3.95 -10.33
C LYS A 35 1.32 3.91 -9.79
N TYR A 36 1.75 2.77 -9.28
CA TYR A 36 3.05 2.54 -8.68
C TYR A 36 3.82 1.49 -9.48
N HIS A 37 5.14 1.59 -9.41
CA HIS A 37 6.02 0.64 -10.07
C HIS A 37 6.05 -0.67 -9.27
N VAL A 38 5.42 -1.74 -9.75
CA VAL A 38 5.40 -3.03 -9.06
C VAL A 38 6.32 -4.02 -9.76
N VAL A 39 7.31 -4.54 -9.04
CA VAL A 39 8.33 -5.47 -9.57
C VAL A 39 8.33 -6.78 -8.76
N ILE A 40 8.34 -7.91 -9.48
CA ILE A 40 8.58 -9.22 -8.87
C ILE A 40 10.08 -9.43 -8.71
N VAL A 41 10.50 -9.89 -7.53
CA VAL A 41 11.89 -10.23 -7.19
C VAL A 41 11.93 -11.66 -6.66
N THR A 42 12.19 -12.63 -7.53
CA THR A 42 11.94 -14.06 -7.24
C THR A 42 13.16 -14.95 -7.46
N GLY A 43 13.19 -16.08 -6.75
CA GLY A 43 14.10 -17.20 -7.02
C GLY A 43 13.74 -18.01 -8.26
N ARG A 44 12.54 -17.83 -8.81
CA ARG A 44 12.06 -18.56 -10.00
C ARG A 44 12.77 -18.13 -11.28
N HIS A 45 12.77 -19.03 -12.26
CA HIS A 45 13.07 -18.72 -13.65
C HIS A 45 11.95 -17.86 -14.24
N HIS A 46 12.27 -16.97 -15.18
CA HIS A 46 11.26 -16.10 -15.80
C HIS A 46 10.11 -16.93 -16.39
N THR A 47 10.37 -18.01 -17.13
CA THR A 47 9.29 -18.88 -17.65
C THR A 47 8.37 -19.46 -16.57
N ALA A 48 8.86 -19.66 -15.33
CA ALA A 48 8.07 -20.15 -14.20
C ALA A 48 7.39 -19.03 -13.39
N ALA A 49 7.86 -17.79 -13.50
CA ALA A 49 7.19 -16.63 -12.94
C ALA A 49 6.09 -16.08 -13.86
N TYR A 50 6.19 -16.34 -15.17
CA TYR A 50 5.33 -15.75 -16.19
C TYR A 50 3.82 -15.95 -15.96
N PRO A 51 3.31 -17.14 -15.55
CA PRO A 51 1.89 -17.27 -15.29
C PRO A 51 1.36 -16.34 -14.19
N TYR A 52 2.14 -16.17 -13.11
CA TYR A 52 1.78 -15.26 -12.01
C TYR A 52 1.92 -13.80 -12.40
N TYR A 53 2.94 -13.46 -13.18
CA TYR A 53 3.11 -12.13 -13.76
C TYR A 53 1.88 -11.70 -14.57
N LEU A 54 1.35 -12.61 -15.39
CA LEU A 54 0.11 -12.37 -16.15
C LEU A 54 -1.11 -12.27 -15.24
N GLU A 55 -1.25 -13.16 -14.26
CA GLU A 55 -2.39 -13.13 -13.33
C GLU A 55 -2.44 -11.84 -12.51
N LEU A 56 -1.29 -11.30 -12.11
CA LEU A 56 -1.16 -10.03 -11.41
C LEU A 56 -1.30 -8.79 -12.33
N GLY A 57 -1.38 -8.98 -13.64
CA GLY A 57 -1.54 -7.88 -14.60
C GLY A 57 -0.36 -6.91 -14.60
N LEU A 58 0.86 -7.40 -14.40
CA LEU A 58 2.06 -6.57 -14.33
C LEU A 58 2.62 -6.27 -15.72
N THR A 59 3.34 -5.14 -15.80
CA THR A 59 4.01 -4.67 -17.03
C THR A 59 5.50 -4.41 -16.84
N ALA A 60 5.96 -4.22 -15.60
CA ALA A 60 7.36 -3.95 -15.31
C ALA A 60 8.24 -5.20 -15.54
N PRO A 61 9.51 -5.04 -15.92
CA PRO A 61 10.49 -6.12 -15.89
C PRO A 61 10.55 -6.81 -14.51
N ILE A 62 10.91 -8.08 -14.49
CA ILE A 62 11.04 -8.87 -13.26
C ILE A 62 12.49 -9.21 -12.96
N ILE A 63 12.82 -9.35 -11.68
CA ILE A 63 14.13 -9.80 -11.19
C ILE A 63 14.03 -11.30 -10.89
N CYS A 64 14.87 -12.09 -11.56
CA CYS A 64 14.79 -13.55 -11.55
C CYS A 64 15.99 -14.22 -10.89
N CYS A 65 15.80 -15.49 -10.53
CA CYS A 65 16.85 -16.37 -10.00
C CYS A 65 17.69 -15.71 -8.88
N ASN A 66 17.00 -15.17 -7.86
CA ASN A 66 17.60 -14.55 -6.68
C ASN A 66 18.49 -13.33 -7.01
N GLY A 67 18.07 -12.51 -7.97
CA GLY A 67 18.82 -11.32 -8.37
C GLY A 67 19.96 -11.62 -9.34
N THR A 68 19.81 -12.63 -10.19
CA THR A 68 20.81 -12.98 -11.21
C THR A 68 20.62 -12.17 -12.48
N TYR A 69 19.37 -11.90 -12.88
CA TYR A 69 19.08 -11.15 -14.10
C TYR A 69 17.71 -10.46 -14.04
N ILE A 70 17.53 -9.46 -14.91
CA ILE A 70 16.29 -8.73 -15.12
C ILE A 70 15.72 -9.15 -16.48
N TYR A 71 14.46 -9.58 -16.49
CA TYR A 71 13.76 -10.02 -17.69
C TYR A 71 12.57 -9.12 -17.99
N ASP A 72 12.47 -8.64 -19.23
CA ASP A 72 11.33 -7.88 -19.72
C ASP A 72 10.47 -8.73 -20.65
N TYR A 73 9.23 -9.00 -20.24
CA TYR A 73 8.27 -9.76 -21.05
C TYR A 73 7.71 -8.97 -22.23
N GLN A 74 7.75 -7.63 -22.20
CA GLN A 74 7.23 -6.83 -23.31
C GLN A 74 8.14 -6.92 -24.53
N THR A 75 9.44 -6.85 -24.30
CA THR A 75 10.47 -6.95 -25.36
C THR A 75 11.01 -8.36 -25.54
N ASN A 76 10.72 -9.28 -24.62
CA ASN A 76 11.32 -10.62 -24.53
C ASN A 76 12.85 -10.58 -24.47
N GLN A 77 13.39 -9.69 -23.64
CA GLN A 77 14.83 -9.48 -23.51
C GLN A 77 15.32 -9.57 -22.06
N VAL A 78 16.56 -10.02 -21.92
CA VAL A 78 17.33 -9.87 -20.69
C VAL A 78 17.94 -8.47 -20.69
N LEU A 79 17.53 -7.63 -19.74
CA LEU A 79 17.98 -6.23 -19.69
C LEU A 79 19.34 -6.08 -18.99
N THR A 80 19.59 -6.91 -17.97
CA THR A 80 20.80 -6.90 -17.15
C THR A 80 20.99 -8.28 -16.56
N HIS A 81 22.23 -8.75 -16.44
CA HIS A 81 22.50 -10.05 -15.84
C HIS A 81 23.91 -10.15 -15.25
N ASN A 82 24.07 -11.09 -14.32
CA ASN A 82 25.35 -11.63 -13.88
C ASN A 82 25.25 -13.17 -13.90
N ALA A 83 25.25 -13.73 -15.12
CA ALA A 83 25.13 -15.16 -15.35
C ALA A 83 26.40 -15.90 -14.96
N ILE A 84 26.28 -17.20 -14.71
CA ILE A 84 27.45 -18.05 -14.43
C ILE A 84 28.32 -18.13 -15.68
N ASN A 85 29.62 -17.87 -15.52
CA ASN A 85 30.57 -17.99 -16.62
C ASN A 85 30.61 -19.43 -17.15
N LYS A 86 30.70 -19.63 -18.47
CA LYS A 86 30.72 -20.98 -19.08
C LYS A 86 31.79 -21.91 -18.52
N LEU A 87 33.02 -21.43 -18.30
CA LEU A 87 34.09 -22.25 -17.74
C LEU A 87 33.78 -22.66 -16.30
N GLN A 88 33.21 -21.74 -15.51
CA GLN A 88 32.74 -22.04 -14.16
C GLN A 88 31.57 -23.04 -14.20
N ALA A 89 30.62 -22.89 -15.12
CA ALA A 89 29.50 -23.82 -15.24
C ALA A 89 29.96 -25.24 -15.57
N LEU A 90 30.85 -25.39 -16.55
CA LEU A 90 31.41 -26.70 -16.92
C LEU A 90 32.15 -27.35 -15.76
N ARG A 91 32.96 -26.57 -15.02
CA ARG A 91 33.67 -27.06 -13.83
C ARG A 91 32.72 -27.40 -12.67
N PHE A 92 31.65 -26.63 -12.50
CA PHE A 92 30.62 -26.90 -11.50
C PHE A 92 29.90 -28.22 -11.79
N ILE A 93 29.56 -28.48 -13.06
CA ILE A 93 28.93 -29.74 -13.47
C ILE A 93 29.86 -30.94 -13.18
N ASP A 94 31.15 -30.81 -13.47
CA ASP A 94 32.14 -31.86 -13.16
C ASP A 94 32.20 -32.13 -11.64
N LEU A 95 32.33 -31.08 -10.84
CA LEU A 95 32.36 -31.22 -9.37
C LEU A 95 31.04 -31.79 -8.82
N ALA A 96 29.89 -31.35 -9.33
CA ALA A 96 28.59 -31.87 -8.90
C ALA A 96 28.51 -33.38 -9.15
N LYS A 97 29.02 -33.86 -10.30
CA LYS A 97 29.11 -35.28 -10.62
C LYS A 97 30.09 -36.03 -9.71
N GLU A 98 31.28 -35.47 -9.46
CA GLU A 98 32.30 -36.03 -8.56
C GLU A 98 31.73 -36.23 -7.13
N HIS A 99 30.92 -35.28 -6.67
CA HIS A 99 30.24 -35.32 -5.38
C HIS A 99 28.88 -36.04 -5.39
N GLN A 100 28.53 -36.73 -6.48
CA GLN A 100 27.28 -37.51 -6.62
C GLN A 100 26.00 -36.67 -6.41
N MET A 101 26.05 -35.38 -6.74
CA MET A 101 24.87 -34.50 -6.70
C MET A 101 23.94 -34.78 -7.88
N LYS A 102 22.64 -34.74 -7.61
CA LYS A 102 21.64 -34.52 -8.65
C LYS A 102 21.63 -33.03 -9.02
N LEU A 103 21.35 -32.73 -10.28
CA LEU A 103 21.47 -31.38 -10.82
C LEU A 103 20.21 -30.95 -11.56
N VAL A 104 19.83 -29.70 -11.37
CA VAL A 104 18.95 -28.93 -12.27
C VAL A 104 19.74 -27.72 -12.72
N MET A 105 19.65 -27.39 -14.00
CA MET A 105 20.29 -26.22 -14.58
C MET A 105 19.23 -25.27 -15.14
N TYR A 106 19.36 -23.99 -14.81
CA TYR A 106 18.48 -22.95 -15.33
C TYR A 106 19.22 -22.26 -16.47
N THR A 107 18.77 -22.50 -17.70
CA THR A 107 19.39 -21.96 -18.92
C THR A 107 18.64 -20.74 -19.40
N SER A 108 19.10 -20.15 -20.51
CA SER A 108 18.54 -18.94 -21.12
C SER A 108 17.02 -18.92 -21.15
N ASN A 109 16.37 -20.04 -21.49
CA ASN A 109 14.94 -20.13 -21.72
C ASN A 109 14.27 -21.37 -21.11
N ALA A 110 14.93 -22.10 -20.21
CA ALA A 110 14.37 -23.33 -19.66
C ALA A 110 14.97 -23.74 -18.31
N MET A 111 14.25 -24.61 -17.61
CA MET A 111 14.77 -25.37 -16.47
C MET A 111 14.95 -26.82 -16.90
N VAL A 112 16.17 -27.34 -16.79
CA VAL A 112 16.51 -28.67 -17.30
C VAL A 112 17.04 -29.57 -16.19
N TYR A 113 16.71 -30.86 -16.26
CA TYR A 113 17.11 -31.85 -15.27
C TYR A 113 17.48 -33.18 -15.93
N SER A 114 18.20 -34.05 -15.24
CA SER A 114 18.69 -35.30 -15.82
C SER A 114 17.55 -36.28 -16.16
N HIS A 115 17.69 -37.01 -17.27
CA HIS A 115 16.92 -38.24 -17.50
C HIS A 115 17.30 -39.35 -16.52
N ASP A 116 18.60 -39.63 -16.37
CA ASP A 116 19.10 -40.78 -15.63
C ASP A 116 19.09 -40.60 -14.11
N ASN A 117 19.23 -39.36 -13.63
CA ASN A 117 19.26 -39.06 -12.20
C ASN A 117 18.38 -37.83 -11.85
N PRO A 118 17.05 -37.93 -12.01
CA PRO A 118 16.15 -36.79 -11.84
C PRO A 118 16.00 -36.37 -10.38
N ILE A 119 15.78 -35.07 -10.18
CA ILE A 119 15.32 -34.53 -8.90
C ILE A 119 13.80 -34.64 -8.84
N THR A 120 13.25 -35.31 -7.83
CA THR A 120 11.82 -35.67 -7.75
C THR A 120 10.89 -34.46 -7.89
N TYR A 121 11.24 -33.32 -7.27
CA TYR A 121 10.39 -32.13 -7.31
C TYR A 121 10.20 -31.57 -8.73
N MET A 122 11.12 -31.86 -9.67
CA MET A 122 10.98 -31.41 -11.07
C MET A 122 9.82 -32.08 -11.79
N HIS A 123 9.43 -33.30 -11.38
CA HIS A 123 8.22 -33.94 -11.91
C HIS A 123 6.97 -33.18 -11.50
N THR A 124 6.85 -32.83 -10.22
CA THR A 124 5.74 -32.01 -9.71
C THR A 124 5.71 -30.63 -10.38
N LEU A 125 6.87 -30.00 -10.58
CA LEU A 125 6.96 -28.71 -11.26
C LEU A 125 6.55 -28.82 -12.74
N LYS A 126 6.93 -29.92 -13.41
CA LYS A 126 6.52 -30.22 -14.79
C LYS A 126 5.00 -30.43 -14.87
N GLU A 127 4.40 -31.19 -13.97
CA GLU A 127 2.95 -31.39 -13.90
C GLU A 127 2.20 -30.08 -13.64
N TRP A 128 2.70 -29.25 -12.72
CA TRP A 128 2.18 -27.91 -12.49
C TRP A 128 2.23 -27.05 -13.77
N SER A 129 3.34 -27.10 -14.53
CA SER A 129 3.48 -26.36 -15.78
C SER A 129 2.42 -26.74 -16.83
N LEU A 130 1.99 -28.01 -16.85
CA LEU A 130 1.00 -28.51 -17.81
C LEU A 130 -0.40 -27.93 -17.61
N LYS A 131 -0.68 -27.33 -16.45
CA LYS A 131 -1.95 -26.63 -16.17
C LYS A 131 -2.11 -25.35 -16.99
N TYR A 132 -1.03 -24.83 -17.58
CA TYR A 132 -1.03 -23.60 -18.36
C TYR A 132 -1.04 -23.85 -19.87
N PRO A 133 -1.64 -22.94 -20.67
CA PRO A 133 -1.61 -23.00 -22.13
C PRO A 133 -0.17 -22.87 -22.65
N LEU A 134 0.09 -23.39 -23.85
CA LEU A 134 1.45 -23.43 -24.44
C LEU A 134 2.15 -22.06 -24.46
N SER A 135 1.42 -20.98 -24.69
CA SER A 135 1.95 -19.61 -24.73
C SER A 135 2.44 -19.09 -23.38
N GLN A 136 1.99 -19.69 -22.27
CA GLN A 136 2.32 -19.28 -20.90
C GLN A 136 3.10 -20.37 -20.15
N ARG A 137 3.31 -21.53 -20.78
CA ARG A 137 3.82 -22.73 -20.12
C ARG A 137 5.29 -22.57 -19.74
N PRO A 138 5.64 -22.78 -18.46
CA PRO A 138 7.03 -22.91 -18.06
C PRO A 138 7.76 -24.00 -18.86
N LYS A 139 8.92 -23.66 -19.42
CA LYS A 139 9.73 -24.60 -20.22
C LYS A 139 10.56 -25.47 -19.31
N ILE A 140 10.15 -26.73 -19.17
CA ILE A 140 10.79 -27.73 -18.30
C ILE A 140 10.98 -29.02 -19.08
N TYR A 141 12.22 -29.48 -19.23
CA TYR A 141 12.52 -30.71 -19.95
C TYR A 141 13.71 -31.46 -19.37
N GLN A 142 13.76 -32.74 -19.69
CA GLN A 142 14.86 -33.61 -19.30
C GLN A 142 15.95 -33.60 -20.37
N ILE A 143 17.19 -33.82 -19.95
CA ILE A 143 18.37 -33.85 -20.80
C ILE A 143 19.33 -34.98 -20.39
N ASP A 144 20.18 -35.39 -21.32
CA ASP A 144 21.16 -36.46 -21.11
C ASP A 144 22.52 -35.92 -20.68
N ASP A 145 22.93 -34.75 -21.21
CA ASP A 145 24.25 -34.17 -20.97
C ASP A 145 24.17 -32.66 -20.66
N PHE A 146 24.40 -32.32 -19.38
CA PHE A 146 24.47 -30.95 -18.91
C PHE A 146 25.65 -30.17 -19.51
N LYS A 147 26.81 -30.81 -19.74
CA LYS A 147 28.00 -30.12 -20.27
C LYS A 147 27.81 -29.76 -21.73
N ALA A 148 27.25 -30.67 -22.52
CA ALA A 148 26.94 -30.41 -23.92
C ALA A 148 25.98 -29.22 -24.05
N LEU A 149 24.91 -29.19 -23.25
CA LEU A 149 23.97 -28.07 -23.26
C LEU A 149 24.60 -26.77 -22.74
N ALA A 150 25.32 -26.82 -21.61
CA ALA A 150 25.98 -25.66 -21.02
C ALA A 150 27.00 -25.00 -21.97
N ALA A 151 27.66 -25.77 -22.83
CA ALA A 151 28.60 -25.25 -23.81
C ALA A 151 27.91 -24.37 -24.87
N THR A 152 26.69 -24.74 -25.28
CA THR A 152 25.96 -24.08 -26.37
C THR A 152 24.98 -23.01 -25.90
N GLU A 153 24.44 -23.13 -24.68
CA GLU A 153 23.52 -22.14 -24.11
C GLU A 153 24.15 -20.74 -24.03
N GLU A 154 23.33 -19.71 -24.22
CA GLU A 154 23.76 -18.32 -24.10
C GLU A 154 24.03 -17.97 -22.63
N TYR A 155 23.07 -18.29 -21.76
CA TYR A 155 23.15 -18.03 -20.34
C TYR A 155 22.87 -19.27 -19.49
N ILE A 156 23.59 -19.32 -18.37
CA ILE A 156 23.33 -20.26 -17.28
C ILE A 156 23.09 -19.41 -16.04
N TRP A 157 21.84 -19.38 -15.59
CA TRP A 157 21.40 -18.49 -14.52
C TRP A 157 21.77 -19.04 -13.15
N LYS A 158 21.45 -20.31 -12.90
CA LYS A 158 21.75 -21.00 -11.65
C LYS A 158 21.77 -22.50 -11.83
N PHE A 159 22.36 -23.16 -10.84
CA PHE A 159 22.20 -24.59 -10.62
C PHE A 159 21.37 -24.82 -9.36
N VAL A 160 20.60 -25.92 -9.33
CA VAL A 160 20.04 -26.46 -8.09
C VAL A 160 20.62 -27.85 -7.93
N VAL A 161 21.18 -28.13 -6.76
CA VAL A 161 21.71 -29.47 -6.43
C VAL A 161 20.88 -30.12 -5.33
N GLU A 162 20.70 -31.43 -5.45
CA GLU A 162 20.13 -32.29 -4.42
C GLU A 162 21.09 -33.45 -4.14
N GLY A 163 21.29 -33.78 -2.87
CA GLY A 163 22.14 -34.88 -2.43
C GLY A 163 21.84 -35.25 -0.99
N ASP A 164 22.57 -36.22 -0.44
CA ASP A 164 22.53 -36.49 0.99
C ASP A 164 23.16 -35.33 1.79
N SER A 165 22.89 -35.27 3.10
CA SER A 165 23.32 -34.16 3.95
C SER A 165 24.85 -33.98 3.99
N SER A 166 25.61 -35.08 3.99
CA SER A 166 27.08 -35.02 4.02
C SER A 166 27.67 -34.54 2.70
N SER A 167 27.13 -35.02 1.58
CA SER A 167 27.60 -34.68 0.24
C SER A 167 27.28 -33.23 -0.11
N ILE A 168 26.10 -32.73 0.31
CA ILE A 168 25.75 -31.30 0.18
C ILE A 168 26.69 -30.41 0.98
N GLU A 169 26.95 -30.75 2.25
CA GLU A 169 27.80 -29.93 3.10
C GLU A 169 29.24 -29.92 2.58
N CYS A 170 29.74 -31.07 2.11
CA CYS A 170 31.03 -31.18 1.46
C CYS A 170 31.10 -30.34 0.17
N PHE A 171 30.09 -30.43 -0.70
CA PHE A 171 30.03 -29.70 -1.96
C PHE A 171 29.93 -28.19 -1.74
N LYS A 172 29.08 -27.74 -0.82
CA LYS A 172 28.91 -26.32 -0.45
C LYS A 172 30.20 -25.72 0.11
N ASN A 173 30.92 -26.48 0.93
CA ASN A 173 32.16 -26.04 1.57
C ASN A 173 33.41 -26.30 0.70
N HIS A 174 33.26 -26.90 -0.48
CA HIS A 174 34.37 -27.07 -1.41
C HIS A 174 34.99 -25.69 -1.73
N PRO A 175 36.30 -25.48 -1.55
CA PRO A 175 36.92 -24.14 -1.61
C PRO A 175 36.62 -23.39 -2.91
N TRP A 176 36.67 -24.12 -4.04
CA TRP A 176 36.37 -23.54 -5.34
C TRP A 176 34.88 -23.17 -5.50
N VAL A 177 33.95 -23.97 -4.96
CA VAL A 177 32.51 -23.67 -5.05
C VAL A 177 32.21 -22.42 -4.21
N ASN A 178 32.71 -22.38 -2.97
CA ASN A 178 32.50 -21.25 -2.05
C ASN A 178 33.05 -19.92 -2.61
N ALA A 179 34.21 -19.97 -3.28
CA ALA A 179 34.84 -18.80 -3.88
C ALA A 179 34.07 -18.25 -5.10
N ASN A 180 33.42 -19.11 -5.89
CA ASN A 180 32.83 -18.74 -7.18
C ASN A 180 31.30 -18.62 -7.18
N PHE A 181 30.63 -19.15 -6.16
CA PHE A 181 29.17 -19.20 -6.12
C PHE A 181 28.58 -18.70 -4.80
N ASN A 182 27.35 -18.20 -4.88
CA ASN A 182 26.48 -17.98 -3.74
C ASN A 182 25.53 -19.18 -3.64
N GLY A 183 25.68 -19.97 -2.58
CA GLY A 183 24.82 -21.11 -2.29
C GLY A 183 23.72 -20.71 -1.31
N GLU A 184 22.47 -20.85 -1.73
CA GLU A 184 21.30 -20.56 -0.92
C GLU A 184 20.47 -21.81 -0.68
N ARG A 185 20.15 -22.10 0.57
CA ARG A 185 19.41 -23.32 0.92
C ARG A 185 17.94 -23.16 0.55
N SER A 186 17.46 -23.97 -0.39
CA SER A 186 16.05 -23.98 -0.83
C SER A 186 15.23 -25.11 -0.18
N TRP A 187 15.89 -26.15 0.35
CA TRP A 187 15.25 -27.19 1.14
C TRP A 187 16.22 -27.87 2.10
N SER A 188 15.74 -28.82 2.92
CA SER A 188 16.59 -29.56 3.87
C SER A 188 17.82 -30.19 3.19
N ASN A 189 17.65 -30.66 1.96
CA ASN A 189 18.68 -31.28 1.12
C ASN A 189 18.81 -30.63 -0.28
N ARG A 190 18.51 -29.32 -0.42
CA ARG A 190 18.66 -28.62 -1.71
C ARG A 190 19.30 -27.25 -1.54
N ILE A 191 20.20 -26.92 -2.48
CA ILE A 191 20.88 -25.63 -2.53
C ILE A 191 20.83 -25.08 -3.97
N ASP A 192 20.47 -23.82 -4.07
CA ASP A 192 20.50 -23.02 -5.28
C ASP A 192 21.86 -22.29 -5.35
N PHE A 193 22.60 -22.53 -6.43
CA PHE A 193 23.90 -21.91 -6.69
C PHE A 193 23.80 -20.93 -7.85
N ALA A 194 23.94 -19.65 -7.54
CA ALA A 194 24.13 -18.58 -8.52
C ALA A 194 25.58 -18.09 -8.52
N ALA A 195 25.98 -17.34 -9.54
CA ALA A 195 27.29 -16.68 -9.58
C ALA A 195 27.52 -15.84 -8.30
N LYS A 196 28.78 -15.80 -7.83
CA LYS A 196 29.14 -15.01 -6.66
C LYS A 196 28.71 -13.56 -6.83
N GLY A 197 28.15 -12.99 -5.76
CA GLY A 197 27.75 -11.59 -5.70
C GLY A 197 26.31 -11.33 -6.16
N ASN A 198 25.56 -12.33 -6.62
CA ASN A 198 24.13 -12.19 -6.87
C ASN A 198 23.33 -12.20 -5.56
N SER A 199 22.39 -11.26 -5.44
CA SER A 199 21.36 -11.25 -4.41
C SER A 199 20.16 -10.42 -4.88
N LYS A 200 18.97 -10.71 -4.33
CA LYS A 200 17.73 -9.97 -4.64
C LYS A 200 17.91 -8.47 -4.41
N GLY A 201 18.46 -8.09 -3.25
CA GLY A 201 18.66 -6.70 -2.88
C GLY A 201 19.67 -5.96 -3.74
N LYS A 202 20.76 -6.60 -4.17
CA LYS A 202 21.76 -5.95 -5.03
C LYS A 202 21.16 -5.58 -6.39
N LEU A 203 20.53 -6.55 -7.06
CA LEU A 203 19.96 -6.29 -8.38
C LEU A 203 18.72 -5.38 -8.30
N LEU A 204 17.95 -5.44 -7.20
CA LEU A 204 16.89 -4.48 -6.94
C LEU A 204 17.46 -3.06 -6.78
N ALA A 205 18.59 -2.89 -6.10
CA ALA A 205 19.22 -1.59 -5.94
C ALA A 205 19.67 -0.99 -7.28
N GLU A 206 20.31 -1.80 -8.12
CA GLU A 206 20.70 -1.40 -9.48
C GLU A 206 19.47 -1.02 -10.33
N TYR A 207 18.41 -1.83 -10.26
CA TYR A 207 17.15 -1.57 -10.96
C TYR A 207 16.48 -0.25 -10.51
N VAL A 208 16.37 -0.03 -9.21
CA VAL A 208 15.76 1.17 -8.61
C VAL A 208 16.57 2.42 -8.97
N ALA A 209 17.90 2.35 -8.96
CA ALA A 209 18.77 3.45 -9.36
C ALA A 209 18.59 3.81 -10.84
N ASN A 210 18.45 2.82 -11.72
CA ASN A 210 18.21 3.05 -13.15
C ASN A 210 16.86 3.72 -13.43
N LEU A 211 15.86 3.55 -12.54
CA LEU A 211 14.59 4.27 -12.60
C LEU A 211 14.67 5.69 -12.02
N GLY A 212 15.81 6.10 -11.48
CA GLY A 212 15.99 7.40 -10.81
C GLY A 212 15.31 7.48 -9.43
N PHE A 213 15.01 6.34 -8.82
CA PHE A 213 14.38 6.26 -7.50
C PHE A 213 15.43 6.06 -6.40
N GLN A 214 15.06 6.43 -5.17
CA GLN A 214 15.88 6.25 -3.97
C GLN A 214 15.38 5.06 -3.13
N PRO A 215 16.25 4.43 -2.31
CA PRO A 215 15.83 3.33 -1.44
C PRO A 215 14.67 3.71 -0.53
N SER A 216 14.63 4.95 -0.02
CA SER A 216 13.54 5.49 0.80
C SER A 216 12.16 5.51 0.12
N GLN A 217 12.10 5.32 -1.19
CA GLN A 217 10.88 5.29 -2.00
C GLN A 217 10.44 3.84 -2.33
N VAL A 218 11.13 2.84 -1.79
CA VAL A 218 10.88 1.42 -2.06
C VAL A 218 10.22 0.76 -0.86
N ILE A 219 9.17 -0.02 -1.13
CA ILE A 219 8.66 -1.05 -0.24
C ILE A 219 9.14 -2.40 -0.77
N ALA A 220 9.75 -3.25 0.06
CA ALA A 220 10.10 -4.61 -0.31
C ALA A 220 9.45 -5.62 0.66
N ILE A 221 8.76 -6.62 0.13
CA ILE A 221 8.05 -7.63 0.91
C ILE A 221 8.61 -9.02 0.57
N GLY A 222 9.01 -9.77 1.59
CA GLY A 222 9.49 -11.14 1.46
C GLY A 222 9.32 -11.95 2.75
N ASP A 223 9.67 -13.23 2.72
CA ASP A 223 9.51 -14.13 3.87
C ASP A 223 10.75 -14.99 4.16
N ASN A 224 11.69 -15.08 3.22
CA ASN A 224 12.77 -16.04 3.29
C ASN A 224 14.16 -15.37 3.36
N HIS A 225 15.21 -16.16 3.59
CA HIS A 225 16.56 -15.65 3.80
C HIS A 225 17.15 -14.89 2.59
N ASN A 226 16.78 -15.24 1.34
CA ASN A 226 17.15 -14.43 0.15
C ASN A 226 16.57 -13.03 0.20
N ASP A 227 15.42 -12.86 0.84
CA ASP A 227 14.70 -11.60 0.87
C ASP A 227 15.34 -10.59 1.82
N ILE A 228 16.12 -11.05 2.81
CA ILE A 228 16.82 -10.20 3.77
C ILE A 228 17.58 -9.07 3.04
N SER A 229 18.23 -9.39 1.91
CA SER A 229 18.98 -8.40 1.14
C SER A 229 18.10 -7.27 0.57
N MET A 230 16.89 -7.57 0.07
CA MET A 230 15.97 -6.55 -0.46
C MET A 230 15.16 -5.86 0.64
N ILE A 231 14.80 -6.59 1.70
CA ILE A 231 14.13 -6.05 2.90
C ILE A 231 15.01 -4.98 3.54
N ARG A 232 16.32 -5.25 3.72
CA ARG A 232 17.27 -4.27 4.28
C ARG A 232 17.53 -3.09 3.37
N TYR A 233 17.41 -3.27 2.07
CA TYR A 233 17.65 -2.21 1.08
C TYR A 233 16.51 -1.19 1.06
N ALA A 234 15.26 -1.66 1.14
CA ALA A 234 14.09 -0.83 1.02
C ALA A 234 13.93 0.17 2.18
N GLY A 235 13.39 1.35 1.89
CA GLY A 235 12.99 2.33 2.90
C GLY A 235 11.90 1.79 3.83
N LEU A 236 11.07 0.88 3.32
CA LEU A 236 10.18 0.04 4.11
C LEU A 236 10.35 -1.43 3.70
N GLY A 237 11.23 -2.14 4.39
CA GLY A 237 11.33 -3.59 4.35
C GLY A 237 10.26 -4.25 5.22
N VAL A 238 9.54 -5.21 4.63
CA VAL A 238 8.45 -5.93 5.27
C VAL A 238 8.75 -7.43 5.25
N ALA A 239 8.72 -8.07 6.41
CA ALA A 239 8.73 -9.52 6.53
C ALA A 239 7.28 -10.03 6.63
N MET A 240 6.95 -11.10 5.91
CA MET A 240 5.64 -11.77 6.07
C MET A 240 5.51 -12.42 7.46
N LEU A 241 4.28 -12.66 7.93
CA LEU A 241 4.07 -13.26 9.26
C LEU A 241 4.62 -14.69 9.35
N ASN A 242 4.58 -15.46 8.24
CA ASN A 242 5.17 -16.79 8.12
C ASN A 242 6.70 -16.81 8.02
N ALA A 243 7.34 -15.65 7.89
CA ALA A 243 8.80 -15.56 7.88
C ALA A 243 9.39 -16.03 9.21
N ASP A 244 10.60 -16.59 9.20
CA ASP A 244 11.31 -16.91 10.43
C ASP A 244 11.78 -15.65 11.18
N ASP A 245 12.16 -15.82 12.45
CA ASP A 245 12.57 -14.71 13.32
C ASP A 245 13.82 -13.98 12.83
N THR A 246 14.71 -14.67 12.12
CA THR A 246 15.90 -14.04 11.54
C THR A 246 15.48 -13.06 10.45
N VAL A 247 14.61 -13.47 9.53
CA VAL A 247 14.09 -12.59 8.46
C VAL A 247 13.32 -11.41 9.06
N LYS A 248 12.43 -11.67 10.02
CA LYS A 248 11.66 -10.63 10.74
C LYS A 248 12.56 -9.60 11.41
N SER A 249 13.69 -10.02 12.00
CA SER A 249 14.62 -9.11 12.68
C SER A 249 15.26 -8.05 11.78
N TYR A 250 15.25 -8.25 10.46
CA TYR A 250 15.77 -7.28 9.48
C TYR A 250 14.72 -6.35 8.90
N ALA A 251 13.42 -6.60 9.15
CA ALA A 251 12.33 -5.81 8.61
C ALA A 251 11.96 -4.64 9.53
N GLN A 252 11.50 -3.54 8.93
CA GLN A 252 10.93 -2.40 9.66
C GLN A 252 9.48 -2.67 10.06
N MET A 253 8.83 -3.62 9.38
CA MET A 253 7.45 -4.00 9.63
C MET A 253 7.27 -5.50 9.42
N ILE A 254 6.43 -6.11 10.26
CA ILE A 254 5.95 -7.48 10.04
C ILE A 254 4.54 -7.37 9.47
N CYS A 255 4.26 -8.12 8.41
CA CYS A 255 2.92 -8.21 7.82
C CYS A 255 1.92 -8.74 8.85
N LYS A 256 0.69 -8.23 8.84
CA LYS A 256 -0.34 -8.62 9.82
C LYS A 256 -0.77 -10.10 9.71
N THR A 257 -0.61 -10.70 8.53
CA THR A 257 -1.03 -12.06 8.24
C THR A 257 0.07 -12.83 7.52
N ASP A 258 -0.09 -14.16 7.44
CA ASP A 258 0.76 -14.96 6.57
C ASP A 258 0.33 -14.85 5.09
N ASN A 259 1.05 -15.55 4.23
CA ASN A 259 0.88 -15.61 2.78
C ASN A 259 -0.45 -16.26 2.32
N ASN A 260 -1.17 -16.97 3.20
CA ASN A 260 -2.45 -17.57 2.89
C ASN A 260 -3.64 -16.61 3.08
N GLN A 261 -3.42 -15.40 3.64
CA GLN A 261 -4.45 -14.36 3.79
C GLN A 261 -4.11 -13.08 3.01
N ASP A 262 -4.71 -11.94 3.37
CA ASP A 262 -4.70 -10.72 2.59
C ASP A 262 -3.89 -9.56 3.20
N GLY A 263 -2.93 -9.86 4.09
CA GLY A 263 -2.08 -8.87 4.73
C GLY A 263 -1.34 -7.96 3.75
N ILE A 264 -0.89 -8.49 2.60
CA ILE A 264 -0.30 -7.68 1.53
C ILE A 264 -1.32 -6.66 0.98
N ALA A 265 -2.57 -7.08 0.75
CA ALA A 265 -3.61 -6.18 0.25
C ALA A 265 -3.92 -5.05 1.23
N HIS A 266 -3.95 -5.36 2.52
CA HIS A 266 -4.16 -4.37 3.56
C HIS A 266 -2.97 -3.40 3.65
N LEU A 267 -1.75 -3.92 3.55
CA LEU A 267 -0.52 -3.13 3.57
C LEU A 267 -0.42 -2.19 2.38
N THR A 268 -0.66 -2.66 1.15
CA THR A 268 -0.61 -1.80 -0.03
C THR A 268 -1.69 -0.71 0.06
N ARG A 269 -2.91 -1.05 0.47
CA ARG A 269 -3.98 -0.08 0.72
C ARG A 269 -3.67 0.90 1.85
N GLN A 270 -2.79 0.57 2.79
CA GLN A 270 -2.41 1.48 3.88
C GLN A 270 -1.23 2.38 3.48
N LYS A 271 -0.21 1.82 2.84
CA LYS A 271 1.08 2.47 2.60
C LYS A 271 1.20 3.11 1.21
N LEU A 272 0.46 2.59 0.25
CA LEU A 272 0.40 3.07 -1.13
C LEU A 272 -1.01 3.62 -1.41
N LYS A 273 -1.60 4.33 -0.43
CA LYS A 273 -2.76 5.16 -0.74
C LYS A 273 -2.28 6.25 -1.68
N ASP A 274 -2.92 6.30 -2.84
CA ASP A 274 -3.14 7.60 -3.44
C ASP A 274 -3.79 8.47 -2.36
N LYS A 275 -3.06 9.49 -1.92
CA LYS A 275 -3.72 10.73 -1.51
C LYS A 275 -4.26 11.40 -2.78
N THR A 276 -5.10 10.69 -3.55
CA THR A 276 -5.99 11.34 -4.50
C THR A 276 -6.80 12.29 -3.64
N MET A 277 -6.77 13.57 -4.00
CA MET A 277 -7.71 14.55 -3.49
C MET A 277 -9.11 13.97 -3.69
N THR A 278 -9.69 13.37 -2.66
CA THR A 278 -11.09 12.96 -2.74
C THR A 278 -11.89 14.22 -3.00
N LYS A 279 -12.77 14.19 -4.00
CA LYS A 279 -13.62 15.34 -4.29
C LYS A 279 -14.29 15.80 -2.99
N PRO A 280 -14.22 17.10 -2.67
CA PRO A 280 -14.92 17.65 -1.53
C PRO A 280 -16.39 17.21 -1.53
N MET A 281 -16.87 16.81 -0.36
CA MET A 281 -18.27 16.44 -0.14
C MET A 281 -19.11 17.67 0.21
N ILE A 282 -20.43 17.56 0.04
CA ILE A 282 -21.39 18.57 0.48
C ILE A 282 -21.89 18.22 1.87
N GLN A 283 -21.71 19.14 2.82
CA GLN A 283 -22.09 18.96 4.22
C GLN A 283 -23.16 19.97 4.63
N ILE A 284 -24.21 19.51 5.31
CA ILE A 284 -25.19 20.37 5.96
C ILE A 284 -24.95 20.45 7.46
N ALA A 285 -24.93 21.66 8.01
CA ALA A 285 -24.92 21.91 9.46
C ALA A 285 -26.34 22.17 9.98
N LEU A 286 -26.82 21.29 10.86
CA LEU A 286 -28.14 21.39 11.49
C LEU A 286 -28.05 22.17 12.82
N ASP A 287 -28.40 23.45 12.76
CA ASP A 287 -28.39 24.37 13.91
C ASP A 287 -29.80 24.69 14.45
N GLN A 288 -30.80 23.85 14.14
CA GLN A 288 -32.12 23.99 14.73
C GLN A 288 -32.07 23.79 16.25
N THR A 289 -32.91 24.50 16.99
CA THR A 289 -32.94 24.44 18.46
C THR A 289 -33.87 23.36 19.01
N ASN A 290 -34.39 22.48 18.16
CA ASN A 290 -35.19 21.32 18.56
C ASN A 290 -35.07 20.18 17.53
N LEU A 291 -35.18 18.95 18.01
CA LEU A 291 -34.96 17.75 17.21
C LEU A 291 -35.98 17.55 16.08
N PRO A 292 -37.30 17.78 16.26
CA PRO A 292 -38.26 17.63 15.16
C PRO A 292 -37.92 18.51 13.95
N ALA A 293 -37.60 19.78 14.17
CA ALA A 293 -37.21 20.69 13.09
C ALA A 293 -35.90 20.26 12.41
N ALA A 294 -34.93 19.73 13.16
CA ALA A 294 -33.69 19.20 12.59
C ALA A 294 -33.93 17.96 11.72
N ILE A 295 -34.80 17.05 12.17
CA ILE A 295 -35.19 15.85 11.39
C ILE A 295 -35.90 16.25 10.10
N ASP A 296 -36.82 17.21 10.16
CA ASP A 296 -37.53 17.68 8.96
C ASP A 296 -36.55 18.23 7.92
N VAL A 297 -35.56 19.02 8.36
CA VAL A 297 -34.50 19.51 7.46
C VAL A 297 -33.65 18.36 6.93
N ALA A 298 -33.18 17.45 7.79
CA ALA A 298 -32.34 16.33 7.38
C ALA A 298 -33.02 15.45 6.30
N ASN A 299 -34.29 15.10 6.51
CA ASN A 299 -35.09 14.35 5.54
C ASN A 299 -35.25 15.08 4.20
N ASN A 300 -35.38 16.40 4.23
CA ASN A 300 -35.56 17.20 3.00
C ASN A 300 -34.27 17.32 2.17
N VAL A 301 -33.09 17.13 2.78
CA VAL A 301 -31.80 17.34 2.13
C VAL A 301 -31.02 16.05 1.86
N GLU A 302 -31.41 14.93 2.47
CA GLU A 302 -30.64 13.67 2.46
C GLU A 302 -30.27 13.16 1.07
N SER A 303 -31.09 13.45 0.06
CA SER A 303 -30.88 12.99 -1.32
C SER A 303 -29.75 13.70 -2.06
N TYR A 304 -29.28 14.86 -1.56
CA TYR A 304 -28.27 15.68 -2.24
C TYR A 304 -27.11 16.14 -1.37
N VAL A 305 -27.13 15.89 -0.06
CA VAL A 305 -25.97 16.08 0.83
C VAL A 305 -25.28 14.76 1.12
N ASP A 306 -23.97 14.80 1.32
CA ASP A 306 -23.15 13.62 1.60
C ASP A 306 -22.92 13.47 3.11
N VAL A 307 -22.89 14.60 3.84
CA VAL A 307 -22.59 14.67 5.28
C VAL A 307 -23.68 15.45 6.00
N ILE A 308 -24.17 14.88 7.11
CA ILE A 308 -25.13 15.52 8.02
C ILE A 308 -24.41 15.83 9.34
N GLU A 309 -24.37 17.09 9.71
CA GLU A 309 -23.75 17.55 10.96
C GLU A 309 -24.82 17.96 11.98
N ILE A 310 -24.74 17.37 13.17
CA ILE A 310 -25.40 17.88 14.37
C ILE A 310 -24.56 19.07 14.82
N GLY A 311 -24.97 20.28 14.41
CA GLY A 311 -24.30 21.52 14.76
C GLY A 311 -24.31 21.74 16.28
N THR A 312 -23.35 22.52 16.76
CA THR A 312 -23.18 22.82 18.20
C THR A 312 -24.49 23.26 18.86
N ILE A 313 -25.34 24.04 18.18
CA ILE A 313 -26.62 24.53 18.73
C ILE A 313 -27.59 23.37 18.98
N LEU A 314 -27.75 22.48 18.00
CA LEU A 314 -28.61 21.30 18.14
C LEU A 314 -28.05 20.32 19.18
N ALA A 315 -26.72 20.12 19.19
CA ALA A 315 -26.05 19.28 20.17
C ALA A 315 -26.31 19.75 21.61
N PHE A 316 -26.27 21.07 21.87
CA PHE A 316 -26.62 21.61 23.19
C PHE A 316 -28.12 21.56 23.48
N ALA A 317 -28.98 21.71 22.48
CA ALA A 317 -30.43 21.69 22.68
C ALA A 317 -30.94 20.28 23.05
N GLU A 318 -30.39 19.23 22.44
CA GLU A 318 -30.99 17.89 22.45
C GLU A 318 -30.01 16.78 22.89
N GLY A 319 -28.72 17.10 23.03
CA GLY A 319 -27.67 16.16 23.43
C GLY A 319 -27.45 15.01 22.43
N MET A 320 -26.89 13.91 22.91
CA MET A 320 -26.60 12.70 22.11
C MET A 320 -27.85 12.01 21.55
N LYS A 321 -29.05 12.41 22.02
CA LYS A 321 -30.31 11.95 21.44
C LYS A 321 -30.49 12.44 20.00
N ALA A 322 -29.99 13.63 19.67
CA ALA A 322 -29.98 14.11 18.28
C ALA A 322 -29.10 13.21 17.40
N VAL A 323 -27.88 12.90 17.85
CA VAL A 323 -26.92 12.06 17.11
C VAL A 323 -27.51 10.67 16.84
N SER A 324 -27.98 9.98 17.88
CA SER A 324 -28.54 8.63 17.76
C SER A 324 -29.83 8.57 16.95
N THR A 325 -30.65 9.62 17.00
CA THR A 325 -31.87 9.70 16.18
C THR A 325 -31.53 9.91 14.71
N LEU A 326 -30.61 10.84 14.40
CA LEU A 326 -30.21 11.11 13.01
C LEU A 326 -29.42 9.94 12.41
N ARG A 327 -28.58 9.24 13.17
CA ARG A 327 -27.95 7.97 12.72
C ARG A 327 -29.00 6.94 12.33
N LYS A 328 -30.06 6.79 13.14
CA LYS A 328 -31.13 5.84 12.83
C LYS A 328 -31.88 6.21 11.55
N ASN A 329 -32.11 7.50 11.31
CA ASN A 329 -32.86 7.98 10.16
C ASN A 329 -32.02 7.96 8.86
N HIS A 330 -30.72 8.27 8.96
CA HIS A 330 -29.80 8.39 7.82
C HIS A 330 -28.57 7.48 8.03
N PRO A 331 -28.73 6.15 7.92
CA PRO A 331 -27.68 5.19 8.26
C PRO A 331 -26.46 5.24 7.33
N ASP A 332 -26.65 5.65 6.08
CA ASP A 332 -25.63 5.65 5.04
C ASP A 332 -24.82 6.96 4.96
N HIS A 333 -25.31 8.03 5.60
CA HIS A 333 -24.62 9.32 5.62
C HIS A 333 -23.47 9.33 6.62
N ILE A 334 -22.46 10.14 6.30
CA ILE A 334 -21.47 10.54 7.29
C ILE A 334 -22.17 11.46 8.28
N LEU A 335 -22.07 11.13 9.56
CA LEU A 335 -22.67 11.91 10.64
C LEU A 335 -21.58 12.60 11.46
N VAL A 336 -21.68 13.92 11.60
CA VAL A 336 -20.75 14.72 12.40
C VAL A 336 -21.45 15.16 13.69
N CYS A 337 -20.78 15.02 14.83
CA CYS A 337 -21.20 15.64 16.07
C CYS A 337 -20.27 16.82 16.39
N ASP A 338 -20.75 18.03 16.11
CA ASP A 338 -19.99 19.25 16.30
C ASP A 338 -20.09 19.73 17.75
N MET A 339 -19.22 19.20 18.60
CA MET A 339 -19.18 19.52 20.03
C MET A 339 -18.19 20.63 20.38
N LYS A 340 -17.25 20.95 19.48
CA LYS A 340 -16.12 21.87 19.73
C LYS A 340 -15.39 21.52 21.03
N THR A 341 -15.12 20.22 21.21
CA THR A 341 -14.58 19.65 22.44
C THR A 341 -13.34 20.43 22.88
N THR A 342 -13.39 21.03 24.07
CA THR A 342 -12.27 21.84 24.59
C THR A 342 -11.60 21.17 25.79
N ASP A 343 -12.36 20.37 26.55
CA ASP A 343 -11.88 19.51 27.64
C ASP A 343 -12.80 18.28 27.75
N GLY A 344 -12.44 17.29 28.58
CA GLY A 344 -13.23 16.07 28.77
C GLY A 344 -13.18 15.12 27.58
N GLY A 345 -12.09 15.18 26.80
CA GLY A 345 -11.99 14.62 25.45
C GLY A 345 -12.42 13.16 25.31
N ALA A 346 -11.89 12.26 26.14
CA ALA A 346 -12.22 10.84 26.06
C ALA A 346 -13.70 10.54 26.33
N ILE A 347 -14.31 11.25 27.28
CA ILE A 347 -15.71 11.03 27.67
C ILE A 347 -16.64 11.54 26.57
N LEU A 348 -16.43 12.78 26.11
CA LEU A 348 -17.26 13.39 25.09
C LEU A 348 -17.14 12.67 23.74
N ALA A 349 -15.92 12.30 23.34
CA ALA A 349 -15.71 11.52 22.13
C ALA A 349 -16.46 10.19 22.18
N ARG A 350 -16.33 9.44 23.29
CA ARG A 350 -16.99 8.14 23.44
C ARG A 350 -18.51 8.27 23.40
N MET A 351 -19.07 9.27 24.09
CA MET A 351 -20.51 9.55 24.05
C MET A 351 -21.02 9.79 22.62
N ALA A 352 -20.29 10.56 21.80
CA ALA A 352 -20.68 10.86 20.43
C ALA A 352 -20.54 9.65 19.50
N PHE A 353 -19.44 8.90 19.59
CA PHE A 353 -19.23 7.71 18.76
C PHE A 353 -20.19 6.57 19.11
N GLU A 354 -20.46 6.32 20.40
CA GLU A 354 -21.48 5.35 20.83
C GLU A 354 -22.89 5.75 20.38
N ALA A 355 -23.17 7.05 20.30
CA ALA A 355 -24.42 7.57 19.75
C ALA A 355 -24.50 7.46 18.22
N GLY A 356 -23.38 7.17 17.53
CA GLY A 356 -23.35 6.88 16.09
C GLY A 356 -22.74 7.97 15.21
N ALA A 357 -21.97 8.91 15.76
CA ALA A 357 -21.16 9.83 14.96
C ALA A 357 -20.08 9.06 14.18
N ASN A 358 -19.74 9.49 12.96
CA ASN A 358 -18.52 9.09 12.28
C ASN A 358 -17.38 10.05 12.58
N TRP A 359 -17.70 11.35 12.67
CA TRP A 359 -16.73 12.40 12.96
C TRP A 359 -17.19 13.24 14.15
N ILE A 360 -16.23 13.75 14.92
CA ILE A 360 -16.47 14.72 15.99
C ILE A 360 -15.56 15.93 15.83
N THR A 361 -15.99 17.07 16.35
CA THR A 361 -15.15 18.28 16.36
C THR A 361 -14.47 18.51 17.70
N VAL A 362 -13.22 18.95 17.63
CA VAL A 362 -12.37 19.28 18.79
C VAL A 362 -11.81 20.69 18.56
N SER A 363 -11.92 21.56 19.54
CA SER A 363 -11.44 22.94 19.43
C SER A 363 -9.91 22.98 19.29
N ALA A 364 -9.38 23.84 18.42
CA ALA A 364 -7.95 24.13 18.37
C ALA A 364 -7.39 24.67 19.70
N ALA A 365 -8.24 25.21 20.57
CA ALA A 365 -7.87 25.66 21.91
C ALA A 365 -7.82 24.55 22.97
N ALA A 366 -8.23 23.32 22.63
CA ALA A 366 -8.11 22.18 23.52
C ALA A 366 -6.64 21.87 23.80
N HIS A 367 -6.30 21.49 25.03
CA HIS A 367 -4.95 21.03 25.33
C HIS A 367 -4.60 19.81 24.46
N ILE A 368 -3.35 19.67 24.03
CA ILE A 368 -2.95 18.58 23.10
C ILE A 368 -3.29 17.18 23.64
N ALA A 369 -3.19 16.98 24.96
CA ALA A 369 -3.60 15.74 25.62
C ALA A 369 -5.11 15.44 25.51
N THR A 370 -5.95 16.47 25.43
CA THR A 370 -7.39 16.33 25.17
C THR A 370 -7.64 15.92 23.73
N ILE A 371 -6.91 16.52 22.77
CA ILE A 371 -6.98 16.15 21.35
C ILE A 371 -6.54 14.69 21.16
N GLU A 372 -5.43 14.29 21.78
CA GLU A 372 -4.93 12.91 21.79
C GLU A 372 -5.96 11.95 22.41
N ALA A 373 -6.57 12.31 23.53
CA ALA A 373 -7.63 11.52 24.15
C ALA A 373 -8.84 11.32 23.23
N CYS A 374 -9.28 12.36 22.51
CA CYS A 374 -10.33 12.24 21.50
C CYS A 374 -9.88 11.34 20.35
N LYS A 375 -8.65 11.51 19.85
CA LYS A 375 -8.09 10.74 18.73
C LYS A 375 -8.01 9.25 19.04
N ASN A 376 -7.55 8.89 20.23
CA ASN A 376 -7.48 7.50 20.68
C ASN A 376 -8.86 6.85 20.68
N VAL A 377 -9.89 7.54 21.18
CA VAL A 377 -11.27 7.03 21.13
C VAL A 377 -11.78 6.96 19.69
N ALA A 378 -11.50 7.95 18.85
CA ALA A 378 -11.90 7.88 17.44
C ALA A 378 -11.33 6.64 16.74
N ASP A 379 -10.05 6.31 16.98
CA ASP A 379 -9.40 5.12 16.41
C ASP A 379 -10.03 3.80 16.90
N GLU A 380 -10.55 3.75 18.14
CA GLU A 380 -11.29 2.59 18.66
C GLU A 380 -12.61 2.34 17.89
N PHE A 381 -13.24 3.41 17.40
CA PHE A 381 -14.56 3.38 16.76
C PHE A 381 -14.51 3.47 15.23
N ASP A 382 -13.31 3.43 14.62
CA ASP A 382 -13.11 3.70 13.18
C ASP A 382 -13.70 5.08 12.77
N GLY A 383 -13.65 6.04 13.69
CA GLY A 383 -14.10 7.42 13.51
C GLY A 383 -12.93 8.38 13.27
N GLU A 384 -13.24 9.64 12.98
CA GLU A 384 -12.23 10.69 12.81
C GLU A 384 -12.53 11.89 13.72
N ILE A 385 -11.48 12.66 14.03
CA ILE A 385 -11.63 13.97 14.69
C ILE A 385 -11.31 15.08 13.70
N GLN A 386 -12.05 16.19 13.80
CA GLN A 386 -11.87 17.39 13.01
C GLN A 386 -11.50 18.55 13.93
N ILE A 387 -10.35 19.20 13.69
CA ILE A 387 -9.95 20.35 14.50
C ILE A 387 -10.71 21.59 14.06
N GLU A 388 -11.52 22.16 14.94
CA GLU A 388 -12.21 23.42 14.74
C GLU A 388 -11.25 24.60 14.95
N ILE A 389 -10.89 25.28 13.87
CA ILE A 389 -9.88 26.34 13.86
C ILE A 389 -10.50 27.64 14.38
N TYR A 390 -10.33 27.87 15.68
CA TYR A 390 -10.73 29.09 16.37
C TYR A 390 -9.62 29.57 17.33
N GLY A 391 -9.61 30.88 17.60
CA GLY A 391 -8.66 31.49 18.54
C GLY A 391 -7.26 31.68 17.96
N ASN A 392 -6.26 31.74 18.85
CA ASN A 392 -4.88 32.08 18.52
C ASN A 392 -4.03 30.83 18.28
N TRP A 393 -4.47 29.98 17.35
CA TRP A 393 -3.72 28.79 16.93
C TRP A 393 -2.45 29.17 16.15
N THR A 394 -1.48 28.26 16.12
CA THR A 394 -0.22 28.40 15.40
C THR A 394 0.03 27.22 14.46
N MET A 395 0.97 27.37 13.52
CA MET A 395 1.38 26.24 12.66
C MET A 395 2.07 25.12 13.44
N GLU A 396 2.63 25.43 14.61
CA GLU A 396 3.21 24.45 15.54
C GLU A 396 2.10 23.58 16.15
N ASP A 397 0.97 24.20 16.53
CA ASP A 397 -0.22 23.45 16.97
C ASP A 397 -0.74 22.55 15.85
N ALA A 398 -0.83 23.08 14.62
CA ALA A 398 -1.28 22.31 13.46
C ALA A 398 -0.38 21.10 13.17
N GLN A 399 0.94 21.27 13.27
CA GLN A 399 1.89 20.16 13.15
C GLN A 399 1.68 19.12 14.26
N ALA A 400 1.44 19.55 15.50
CA ALA A 400 1.16 18.63 16.61
C ALA A 400 -0.12 17.80 16.37
N TRP A 401 -1.17 18.38 15.77
CA TRP A 401 -2.36 17.61 15.38
C TRP A 401 -2.04 16.55 14.32
N VAL A 402 -1.28 16.91 13.30
CA VAL A 402 -0.85 15.98 12.24
C VAL A 402 0.03 14.86 12.79
N ASP A 403 0.90 15.16 13.75
CA ASP A 403 1.78 14.18 14.40
C ASP A 403 0.99 13.15 15.22
N LEU A 404 -0.16 13.54 15.79
CA LEU A 404 -1.13 12.63 16.42
C LEU A 404 -1.92 11.80 15.39
N GLY A 405 -1.69 12.01 14.09
CA GLY A 405 -2.41 11.35 13.01
C GLY A 405 -3.78 11.97 12.70
N VAL A 406 -4.04 13.20 13.14
CA VAL A 406 -5.23 13.95 12.73
C VAL A 406 -5.07 14.40 11.28
N THR A 407 -6.10 14.20 10.48
CA THR A 407 -6.09 14.49 9.04
C THR A 407 -7.11 15.52 8.62
N GLN A 408 -7.96 16.01 9.51
CA GLN A 408 -9.04 16.94 9.18
C GLN A 408 -9.06 18.17 10.08
N ALA A 409 -9.41 19.33 9.50
CA ALA A 409 -9.68 20.55 10.24
C ALA A 409 -10.83 21.34 9.59
N ILE A 410 -11.59 22.07 10.39
CA ILE A 410 -12.66 22.96 9.95
C ILE A 410 -12.12 24.38 9.94
N TYR A 411 -12.15 25.04 8.78
CA TYR A 411 -11.75 26.44 8.63
C TYR A 411 -12.99 27.30 8.39
N HIS A 412 -13.28 28.20 9.34
CA HIS A 412 -14.43 29.08 9.30
C HIS A 412 -14.04 30.47 8.81
N ARG A 413 -14.82 31.07 7.90
CA ARG A 413 -14.70 32.51 7.60
C ARG A 413 -15.11 33.32 8.83
N SER A 414 -14.31 34.29 9.26
CA SER A 414 -14.67 35.12 10.42
C SER A 414 -16.09 35.67 10.31
N ARG A 415 -16.91 35.46 11.36
CA ARG A 415 -18.29 35.92 11.40
C ARG A 415 -18.40 37.44 11.43
N ASP A 416 -17.41 38.12 12.02
CA ASP A 416 -17.32 39.59 11.98
C ASP A 416 -16.95 40.09 10.58
N ALA A 417 -16.10 39.36 9.85
CA ALA A 417 -15.79 39.67 8.45
C ALA A 417 -17.02 39.46 7.56
N GLU A 418 -17.77 38.38 7.77
CA GLU A 418 -19.04 38.13 7.08
C GLU A 418 -20.08 39.24 7.34
N LEU A 419 -20.25 39.64 8.60
CA LEU A 419 -21.16 40.74 8.98
C LEU A 419 -20.71 42.10 8.42
N ALA A 420 -19.40 42.30 8.22
CA ALA A 420 -18.84 43.48 7.57
C ALA A 420 -18.86 43.41 6.03
N GLY A 421 -19.39 42.32 5.44
CA GLY A 421 -19.44 42.13 3.99
C GLY A 421 -18.08 41.83 3.34
N VAL A 422 -17.08 41.43 4.14
CA VAL A 422 -15.76 41.05 3.67
C VAL A 422 -15.78 39.55 3.32
N GLY A 423 -15.40 39.23 2.08
CA GLY A 423 -15.26 37.86 1.61
C GLY A 423 -14.05 37.14 2.19
N TRP A 424 -13.62 36.05 1.56
CA TRP A 424 -12.39 35.36 1.92
C TRP A 424 -11.17 36.24 1.66
N THR A 425 -10.27 36.33 2.63
CA THR A 425 -9.05 37.15 2.51
C THR A 425 -7.88 36.33 1.96
N ASP A 426 -6.90 37.00 1.34
CA ASP A 426 -5.66 36.33 0.91
C ASP A 426 -4.92 35.68 2.09
N GLU A 427 -5.00 36.28 3.28
CA GLU A 427 -4.40 35.73 4.49
C GLU A 427 -5.03 34.39 4.89
N ASP A 428 -6.36 34.27 4.77
CA ASP A 428 -7.05 33.00 5.00
C ASP A 428 -6.60 31.94 4.00
N LEU A 429 -6.57 32.29 2.70
CA LEU A 429 -6.16 31.35 1.65
C LEU A 429 -4.70 30.88 1.84
N VAL A 430 -3.81 31.76 2.28
CA VAL A 430 -2.41 31.40 2.62
C VAL A 430 -2.37 30.43 3.79
N LYS A 431 -3.12 30.69 4.87
CA LYS A 431 -3.19 29.78 6.04
C LYS A 431 -3.76 28.42 5.66
N MET A 432 -4.83 28.40 4.87
CA MET A 432 -5.47 27.17 4.39
C MET A 432 -4.54 26.34 3.50
N ARG A 433 -3.77 26.99 2.59
CA ARG A 433 -2.76 26.30 1.78
C ARG A 433 -1.68 25.68 2.65
N ALA A 434 -1.17 26.40 3.65
CA ALA A 434 -0.18 25.87 4.58
C ALA A 434 -0.70 24.65 5.37
N LEU A 435 -1.94 24.69 5.88
CA LEU A 435 -2.57 23.53 6.54
C LEU A 435 -2.70 22.32 5.59
N SER A 436 -3.10 22.59 4.34
CA SER A 436 -3.19 21.57 3.28
C SER A 436 -1.82 20.96 2.96
N GLU A 437 -0.75 21.76 2.93
CA GLU A 437 0.62 21.29 2.71
C GLU A 437 1.11 20.40 3.86
N LEU A 438 0.78 20.72 5.11
CA LEU A 438 1.04 19.88 6.28
C LEU A 438 0.32 18.51 6.20
N GLY A 439 -0.79 18.45 5.46
CA GLY A 439 -1.49 17.20 5.17
C GLY A 439 -2.91 17.14 5.72
N LEU A 440 -3.43 18.23 6.27
CA LEU A 440 -4.82 18.34 6.70
C LEU A 440 -5.76 18.55 5.50
N GLU A 441 -6.90 17.87 5.51
CA GLU A 441 -8.01 18.09 4.60
C GLU A 441 -9.01 19.04 5.28
N LEU A 442 -9.32 20.16 4.63
CA LEU A 442 -10.11 21.24 5.21
C LEU A 442 -11.59 21.11 4.91
N SER A 443 -12.42 21.14 5.93
CA SER A 443 -13.85 21.43 5.82
C SER A 443 -14.04 22.94 5.85
N ILE A 444 -14.53 23.51 4.76
CA ILE A 444 -14.56 24.96 4.54
C ILE A 444 -15.99 25.46 4.76
N THR A 445 -16.15 26.46 5.62
CA THR A 445 -17.47 26.98 6.03
C THR A 445 -17.49 28.50 6.25
N GLY A 446 -18.69 29.08 6.27
CA GLY A 446 -18.93 30.51 6.45
C GLY A 446 -19.45 31.18 5.17
N GLY A 447 -20.74 30.99 4.89
CA GLY A 447 -21.44 31.63 3.78
C GLY A 447 -20.91 31.27 2.39
N ILE A 448 -20.45 30.03 2.22
CA ILE A 448 -19.97 29.49 0.94
C ILE A 448 -21.11 29.49 -0.10
N VAL A 449 -20.80 30.04 -1.27
CA VAL A 449 -21.64 29.95 -2.47
C VAL A 449 -20.84 29.34 -3.64
N PRO A 450 -21.49 28.78 -4.68
CA PRO A 450 -20.79 28.18 -5.82
C PRO A 450 -19.71 29.07 -6.45
N GLU A 451 -19.93 30.38 -6.47
CA GLU A 451 -19.02 31.36 -7.04
C GLU A 451 -17.68 31.42 -6.27
N ASP A 452 -17.64 31.06 -4.99
CA ASP A 452 -16.43 31.13 -4.16
C ASP A 452 -15.48 29.95 -4.40
N LEU A 453 -15.95 28.81 -4.93
CA LEU A 453 -15.20 27.55 -4.90
C LEU A 453 -13.87 27.60 -5.65
N HIS A 454 -13.75 28.46 -6.66
CA HIS A 454 -12.51 28.67 -7.40
C HIS A 454 -11.37 29.21 -6.52
N LEU A 455 -11.68 29.93 -5.44
CA LEU A 455 -10.68 30.51 -4.53
C LEU A 455 -9.86 29.43 -3.81
N PHE A 456 -10.47 28.26 -3.59
CA PHE A 456 -9.85 27.15 -2.85
C PHE A 456 -9.14 26.14 -3.74
N GLU A 457 -8.99 26.42 -5.04
CA GLU A 457 -8.25 25.55 -5.96
C GLU A 457 -6.82 25.32 -5.45
N GLY A 458 -6.43 24.03 -5.41
CA GLY A 458 -5.14 23.57 -4.88
C GLY A 458 -5.09 23.33 -3.37
N ILE A 459 -6.17 23.62 -2.64
CA ILE A 459 -6.30 23.29 -1.21
C ILE A 459 -6.96 21.92 -1.08
N LYS A 460 -6.38 21.04 -0.24
CA LYS A 460 -7.02 19.79 0.18
C LYS A 460 -8.29 20.11 0.94
N ALA A 461 -9.43 20.00 0.28
CA ALA A 461 -10.73 20.26 0.88
C ALA A 461 -11.48 18.92 1.08
N LYS A 462 -11.98 18.69 2.29
CA LYS A 462 -12.75 17.50 2.65
C LYS A 462 -14.23 17.71 2.38
N THR A 463 -14.78 18.82 2.87
CA THR A 463 -16.19 19.18 2.70
C THR A 463 -16.36 20.69 2.48
N PHE A 464 -17.42 21.07 1.79
CA PHE A 464 -17.97 22.43 1.86
C PHE A 464 -19.23 22.38 2.72
N ILE A 465 -19.24 23.15 3.80
CA ILE A 465 -20.33 23.16 4.78
C ILE A 465 -21.23 24.37 4.54
N ALA A 466 -22.55 24.13 4.48
CA ALA A 466 -23.55 25.19 4.44
C ALA A 466 -24.78 24.83 5.29
N GLY A 467 -25.39 25.82 5.93
CA GLY A 467 -26.62 25.65 6.69
C GLY A 467 -27.86 26.00 5.86
N ARG A 468 -28.40 27.21 6.09
CA ARG A 468 -29.65 27.69 5.46
C ARG A 468 -29.67 27.63 3.93
N ALA A 469 -28.54 27.78 3.27
CA ALA A 469 -28.44 27.73 1.81
C ALA A 469 -28.82 26.34 1.24
N LEU A 470 -28.54 25.26 1.97
CA LEU A 470 -28.89 23.89 1.60
C LEU A 470 -30.30 23.48 2.07
N ALA A 471 -30.85 24.14 3.10
CA ALA A 471 -32.13 23.77 3.68
C ALA A 471 -33.37 24.42 3.03
N GLY A 472 -33.20 25.47 2.23
CA GLY A 472 -34.30 26.23 1.62
C GLY A 472 -34.90 25.58 0.36
N GLU A 473 -35.92 26.21 -0.24
CA GLU A 473 -36.57 25.73 -1.47
C GLU A 473 -35.60 25.51 -2.65
N LYS A 474 -34.48 26.26 -2.67
CA LYS A 474 -33.40 26.15 -3.67
C LYS A 474 -32.21 25.33 -3.18
N GLY A 475 -32.37 24.54 -2.12
CA GLY A 475 -31.30 23.75 -1.50
C GLY A 475 -30.66 22.77 -2.48
N GLN A 476 -31.48 22.01 -3.20
CA GLN A 476 -31.00 21.06 -4.21
C GLN A 476 -30.26 21.75 -5.36
N GLU A 477 -30.81 22.85 -5.92
CA GLU A 477 -30.15 23.63 -6.97
C GLU A 477 -28.77 24.15 -6.50
N THR A 478 -28.70 24.61 -5.26
CA THR A 478 -27.45 25.09 -4.64
C THR A 478 -26.44 23.95 -4.50
N ALA A 479 -26.88 22.78 -4.03
CA ALA A 479 -26.02 21.59 -3.91
C ALA A 479 -25.49 21.12 -5.28
N GLU A 480 -26.34 21.11 -6.31
CA GLU A 480 -25.94 20.77 -7.68
C GLU A 480 -24.94 21.77 -8.25
N ALA A 481 -25.13 23.07 -8.00
CA ALA A 481 -24.21 24.12 -8.40
C ALA A 481 -22.85 24.01 -7.69
N LEU A 482 -22.84 23.70 -6.38
CA LEU A 482 -21.61 23.42 -5.64
C LEU A 482 -20.89 22.20 -6.21
N LYS A 483 -21.60 21.08 -6.41
CA LYS A 483 -21.04 19.84 -7.01
C LYS A 483 -20.44 20.10 -8.39
N ALA A 484 -21.08 20.93 -9.22
CA ALA A 484 -20.57 21.30 -10.53
C ALA A 484 -19.23 22.05 -10.44
N GLN A 485 -19.05 22.95 -9.48
CA GLN A 485 -17.78 23.66 -9.26
C GLN A 485 -16.73 22.75 -8.64
N ILE A 486 -17.10 21.88 -7.69
CA ILE A 486 -16.20 20.89 -7.10
C ILE A 486 -15.59 20.01 -8.20
N ASN A 487 -16.43 19.52 -9.13
CA ASN A 487 -15.99 18.71 -10.26
C ASN A 487 -15.06 19.44 -11.24
N ARG A 488 -14.98 20.78 -11.21
CA ARG A 488 -14.05 21.55 -12.04
C ARG A 488 -12.66 21.63 -11.43
N TYR A 489 -12.56 21.79 -10.11
CA TYR A 489 -11.28 22.11 -9.44
C TYR A 489 -10.67 20.95 -8.65
N TRP A 490 -11.42 19.88 -8.34
CA TRP A 490 -10.92 18.67 -7.68
C TRP A 490 -11.19 17.44 -8.56
N ASN A 491 -10.12 16.80 -9.07
CA ASN A 491 -10.16 15.65 -10.00
C ASN A 491 -9.59 14.37 -9.41
#